data_AF-A0A151F9U5-F1
#
_entry.id   AF-A0A151F9U5-F1
#
_cell.length_a   1.000
_cell.length_b   1.000
_cell.length_c   1.000
_cell.angle_alpha   90.00
_cell.angle_beta   90.00
_cell.angle_gamma   90.00
#
_symmetry.space_group_name_H-M   'P 1'
#
loop_
_entity.id
_entity.type
_entity.pdbx_description
1 polymer ?
#
loop_
_entity_poly.entity_id
_entity_poly.type
_entity_poly.pdbx_seq_one_letter_code
_entity_poly.pdbx_strand_id
1 'polypeptide(L)'
;MVGLFSKTRELYDALGNETRLSILILLRAKKELGLEDFRNYLGEENKENLKYHLDILEKSRLIQKQDPYYSLTREGVRRLSELGITELEAVGLIEKEEFSTKSAPITTEEGIRQSPNQELLI
;
A
#
# COMPACT_ATOMS: atom_id res chain seq x y z
N MET A 1 5.68 15.04 -35.77
CA MET A 1 6.40 15.19 -34.47
C MET A 1 5.38 15.52 -33.36
N VAL A 2 4.58 14.55 -32.89
CA VAL A 2 3.56 14.80 -31.84
C VAL A 2 3.66 13.79 -30.67
N GLY A 3 4.45 12.71 -30.82
CA GLY A 3 4.43 11.59 -29.85
C GLY A 3 5.25 11.78 -28.57
N LEU A 4 6.13 12.78 -28.48
CA LEU A 4 6.98 12.95 -27.28
C LEU A 4 6.23 13.64 -26.12
N PHE A 5 5.43 14.66 -26.45
CA PHE A 5 4.67 15.44 -25.46
C PHE A 5 3.48 14.66 -24.88
N SER A 6 2.78 13.85 -25.70
CA SER A 6 1.68 13.02 -25.23
C SER A 6 2.14 11.95 -24.24
N LYS A 7 3.25 11.26 -24.56
CA LYS A 7 3.82 10.20 -23.73
C LYS A 7 4.36 10.73 -22.40
N THR A 8 4.88 11.96 -22.39
CA THR A 8 5.35 12.62 -21.18
C THR A 8 4.18 13.00 -20.28
N ARG A 9 3.07 13.48 -20.84
CA ARG A 9 1.85 13.81 -20.09
C ARG A 9 1.21 12.58 -19.45
N GLU A 10 1.03 11.50 -20.20
CA GLU A 10 0.46 10.24 -19.69
C GLU A 10 1.26 9.68 -18.50
N LEU A 11 2.58 9.86 -18.53
CA LEU A 11 3.47 9.47 -17.46
C LEU A 11 3.33 10.36 -16.22
N TYR A 12 3.27 11.68 -16.40
CA TYR A 12 3.04 12.62 -15.30
C TYR A 12 1.67 12.39 -14.66
N ASP A 13 0.64 12.16 -15.47
CA ASP A 13 -0.70 11.85 -14.97
C ASP A 13 -0.67 10.53 -14.17
N ALA A 14 0.06 9.51 -14.63
CA ALA A 14 0.21 8.25 -13.91
C ALA A 14 0.92 8.42 -12.56
N LEU A 15 2.00 9.20 -12.49
CA LEU A 15 2.78 9.43 -11.27
C LEU A 15 2.15 10.46 -10.32
N GLY A 16 1.29 11.35 -10.81
CA GLY A 16 0.68 12.43 -10.02
C GLY A 16 -0.47 12.02 -9.10
N ASN A 17 -0.75 10.72 -8.95
CA ASN A 17 -1.81 10.23 -8.08
C ASN A 17 -1.22 9.43 -6.92
N GLU A 18 -1.65 9.74 -5.70
CA GLU A 18 -1.10 9.18 -4.46
C GLU A 18 -1.28 7.66 -4.36
N THR A 19 -2.45 7.12 -4.72
CA THR A 19 -2.68 5.66 -4.74
C THR A 19 -1.74 4.97 -5.73
N ARG A 20 -1.62 5.51 -6.95
CA ARG A 20 -0.70 4.95 -7.96
C ARG A 20 0.75 5.00 -7.51
N LEU A 21 1.18 6.09 -6.89
CA LEU A 21 2.53 6.20 -6.33
C LEU A 21 2.74 5.19 -5.21
N SER A 22 1.75 5.00 -4.33
CA SER A 22 1.80 4.00 -3.25
C SER A 22 1.91 2.57 -3.80
N ILE A 23 1.15 2.22 -4.83
CA ILE A 23 1.28 0.94 -5.55
C ILE A 23 2.70 0.72 -6.08
N LEU A 24 3.29 1.74 -6.71
CA LEU A 24 4.65 1.66 -7.25
C LEU A 24 5.70 1.49 -6.15
N ILE A 25 5.54 2.18 -5.01
CA ILE A 25 6.40 2.04 -3.83
C ILE A 25 6.29 0.64 -3.24
N LEU A 26 5.07 0.11 -3.09
CA LEU A 26 4.83 -1.25 -2.61
C LEU A 26 5.53 -2.29 -3.49
N LEU A 27 5.39 -2.18 -4.81
CA LEU A 27 6.08 -3.05 -5.76
C LEU A 27 7.60 -2.88 -5.72
N ARG A 28 8.10 -1.67 -5.46
CA ARG A 28 9.54 -1.41 -5.30
C ARG A 28 10.12 -2.15 -4.11
N ALA A 29 9.36 -2.28 -3.02
CA ALA A 29 9.79 -2.95 -1.81
C ALA A 29 9.58 -4.47 -1.83
N LYS A 30 8.44 -4.95 -2.36
CA LYS A 30 8.02 -6.36 -2.27
C LYS A 30 8.25 -7.15 -3.57
N LYS A 31 8.75 -6.49 -4.62
CA LYS A 31 9.05 -6.99 -5.98
C LYS A 31 7.82 -7.41 -6.78
N GLU A 32 6.96 -8.27 -6.21
CA GLU A 32 5.74 -8.77 -6.84
C GLU A 32 4.59 -8.80 -5.84
N LEU A 33 3.40 -8.33 -6.25
CA LEU A 33 2.21 -8.29 -5.40
C LEU A 33 0.95 -8.63 -6.20
N GLY A 34 0.02 -9.35 -5.56
CA GLY A 34 -1.31 -9.62 -6.08
C GLY A 34 -2.33 -8.55 -5.65
N LEU A 35 -3.54 -8.65 -6.20
CA LEU A 35 -4.62 -7.71 -5.91
C LEU A 35 -4.98 -7.65 -4.41
N GLU A 36 -5.02 -8.80 -3.72
CA GLU A 36 -5.34 -8.84 -2.30
C GLU A 36 -4.20 -8.26 -1.44
N ASP A 37 -2.94 -8.41 -1.86
CA ASP A 37 -1.82 -7.81 -1.14
C ASP A 37 -1.93 -6.29 -1.14
N PHE A 38 -2.23 -5.69 -2.29
CA PHE A 38 -2.46 -4.24 -2.38
C PHE A 38 -3.59 -3.78 -1.48
N ARG A 39 -4.68 -4.53 -1.37
CA ARG A 39 -5.78 -4.20 -0.44
C ARG A 39 -5.33 -4.27 1.01
N ASN A 40 -4.49 -5.24 1.36
CA ASN A 40 -3.97 -5.34 2.72
C ASN A 40 -3.07 -4.14 3.08
N TYR A 41 -2.29 -3.62 2.14
CA TYR A 41 -1.41 -2.47 2.38
C TYR A 41 -2.11 -1.11 2.25
N LEU A 42 -3.02 -0.95 1.28
CA LEU A 42 -3.67 0.33 0.97
C LEU A 42 -5.01 0.53 1.70
N GLY A 43 -5.45 -0.46 2.48
CA GLY A 43 -6.71 -0.43 3.23
C GLY A 43 -7.93 -0.83 2.39
N GLU A 44 -9.12 -0.42 2.82
CA GLU A 44 -10.40 -0.82 2.21
C GLU A 44 -10.67 -0.18 0.83
N GLU A 45 -9.66 0.01 -0.01
CA GLU A 45 -9.90 0.28 -1.42
C GLU A 45 -10.77 -0.83 -2.03
N ASN A 46 -11.81 -0.40 -2.75
CA ASN A 46 -12.63 -1.34 -3.49
C ASN A 46 -11.80 -1.94 -4.65
N LYS A 47 -12.11 -3.20 -4.99
CA LYS A 47 -11.35 -3.96 -6.01
C LYS A 47 -11.35 -3.28 -7.39
N GLU A 48 -12.42 -2.60 -7.75
CA GLU A 48 -12.55 -1.96 -9.05
C GLU A 48 -11.69 -0.70 -9.16
N ASN A 49 -11.57 0.08 -8.08
CA ASN A 49 -10.70 1.25 -8.01
C ASN A 49 -9.22 0.84 -8.11
N LEU A 50 -8.85 -0.21 -7.38
CA LEU A 50 -7.50 -0.75 -7.45
C LEU A 50 -7.16 -1.27 -8.85
N LYS A 51 -8.07 -2.01 -9.50
CA LYS A 51 -7.91 -2.43 -10.90
C LYS A 51 -7.76 -1.24 -11.85
N TYR A 52 -8.55 -0.18 -11.65
CA TYR A 52 -8.45 1.05 -12.45
C TYR A 52 -7.06 1.69 -12.34
N HIS A 53 -6.51 1.79 -11.12
CA HIS A 53 -5.16 2.31 -10.91
C HIS A 53 -4.09 1.41 -11.56
N LEU A 54 -4.20 0.09 -11.39
CA LEU A 54 -3.28 -0.88 -11.99
C LEU A 54 -3.31 -0.85 -13.53
N ASP A 55 -4.50 -0.74 -14.14
CA ASP A 55 -4.66 -0.63 -15.60
C ASP A 55 -3.99 0.63 -16.16
N ILE A 56 -4.11 1.77 -15.47
CA ILE A 56 -3.40 3.01 -15.87
C ILE A 56 -1.88 2.82 -15.78
N LEU A 57 -1.39 2.22 -14.69
CA LEU A 57 0.04 1.99 -14.52
C LEU A 57 0.61 1.02 -15.55
N GLU A 58 -0.16 -0.01 -15.92
CA GLU A 58 0.21 -0.98 -16.96
C GLU A 58 0.23 -0.33 -18.35
N LYS A 59 -0.80 0.47 -18.70
CA LYS A 59 -0.85 1.24 -19.94
C LYS A 59 0.30 2.24 -20.06
N SER A 60 0.68 2.86 -18.95
CA SER A 60 1.86 3.74 -18.86
C SER A 60 3.19 2.99 -18.81
N ARG A 61 3.17 1.65 -18.88
CA ARG A 61 4.33 0.73 -18.89
C ARG A 61 5.20 0.83 -17.64
N LEU A 62 4.63 1.27 -16.52
CA LEU A 62 5.34 1.36 -15.23
C LEU A 62 5.34 0.02 -14.50
N ILE A 63 4.26 -0.76 -14.68
CA ILE A 63 4.13 -2.12 -14.17
C ILE A 63 3.83 -3.09 -15.31
N GLN A 64 3.95 -4.38 -15.03
CA GLN A 64 3.53 -5.46 -15.90
C GLN A 64 2.74 -6.48 -15.08
N LYS A 65 1.71 -7.07 -15.69
CA LYS A 65 0.94 -8.15 -15.09
C LYS A 65 1.51 -9.51 -15.49
N GLN A 66 1.77 -10.36 -14.51
CA GLN A 66 2.08 -11.78 -14.63
C GLN A 66 1.08 -12.55 -13.77
N ASP A 67 -0.11 -12.82 -14.33
CA ASP A 67 -1.28 -13.30 -13.57
C ASP A 67 -0.92 -14.44 -12.59
N PRO A 68 -1.20 -14.28 -11.28
CA PRO A 68 -2.03 -13.25 -10.63
C PRO A 68 -1.28 -12.00 -10.11
N TYR A 69 0.01 -11.86 -10.38
CA TYR A 69 0.88 -10.86 -9.77
C TYR A 69 1.19 -9.67 -10.68
N TYR A 70 1.62 -8.58 -10.06
CA TYR A 70 2.12 -7.37 -10.71
C TYR A 70 3.56 -7.13 -10.27
N SER A 71 4.39 -6.63 -11.19
CA SER A 71 5.77 -6.22 -10.90
C SER A 71 6.16 -4.93 -11.62
N LEU A 72 7.17 -4.22 -11.11
CA LEU A 72 7.71 -3.05 -11.80
C LEU A 72 8.40 -3.46 -13.10
N THR A 73 8.19 -2.67 -14.15
CA THR A 73 9.03 -2.76 -15.35
C THR A 73 10.37 -2.04 -15.10
N ARG A 74 11.33 -2.17 -16.04
CA ARG A 74 12.55 -1.35 -16.04
C ARG A 74 12.26 0.15 -16.07
N GLU A 75 11.20 0.56 -16.77
CA GLU A 75 10.77 1.96 -16.82
C GLU A 75 10.25 2.41 -15.45
N GLY A 76 9.38 1.61 -14.81
CA GLY A 76 8.86 1.89 -13.47
C GLY A 76 9.98 2.07 -12.44
N VAL A 77 10.96 1.16 -12.43
CA VAL A 77 12.15 1.27 -11.56
C VAL A 77 12.93 2.55 -11.83
N ARG A 78 13.16 2.89 -13.11
CA ARG A 78 13.90 4.11 -13.46
C ARG A 78 13.16 5.36 -12.96
N ARG A 79 11.84 5.44 -13.16
CA ARG A 79 11.03 6.59 -12.74
C ARG A 79 10.99 6.78 -11.24
N LEU A 80 10.86 5.71 -10.46
CA LEU A 80 10.97 5.82 -9.00
C LEU A 80 12.36 6.30 -8.58
N SER A 81 13.41 5.82 -9.25
CA SER A 81 14.79 6.27 -8.97
C SER A 81 14.99 7.75 -9.31
N GLU A 82 14.38 8.25 -10.38
CA GLU A 82 14.37 9.69 -10.74
C GLU A 82 13.64 10.56 -9.70
N LEU A 83 12.67 9.99 -8.98
CA LEU A 83 11.99 10.63 -7.85
C LEU A 83 12.75 10.49 -6.52
N GLY A 84 13.91 9.84 -6.51
CA GLY A 84 14.66 9.57 -5.29
C GLY A 84 14.02 8.50 -4.41
N ILE A 85 13.30 7.53 -5.00
CA ILE A 85 12.70 6.40 -4.29
C ILE A 85 13.49 5.13 -4.63
N THR A 86 14.41 4.76 -3.74
CA THR A 86 15.18 3.52 -3.77
C THR A 86 14.42 2.35 -3.14
N GLU A 87 14.94 1.13 -3.31
CA GLU A 87 14.38 -0.06 -2.63
C GLU A 87 14.44 0.08 -1.11
N LEU A 88 15.55 0.58 -0.57
CA LEU A 88 15.73 0.80 0.87
C LEU A 88 14.73 1.83 1.41
N GLU A 89 14.52 2.93 0.70
CA GLU A 89 13.53 3.95 1.08
C GLU A 89 12.11 3.41 1.00
N ALA A 90 11.77 2.65 -0.05
CA ALA A 90 10.46 2.03 -0.20
C ALA A 90 10.15 1.05 0.95
N VAL A 91 11.11 0.20 1.34
CA VAL A 91 10.96 -0.70 2.49
C VAL A 91 10.75 0.10 3.78
N GLY A 92 11.57 1.13 4.01
CA GLY A 92 11.45 1.98 5.19
C GLY A 92 10.16 2.80 5.27
N LEU A 93 9.52 3.08 4.14
CA LEU A 93 8.21 3.74 4.11
C LEU A 93 7.08 2.79 4.55
N ILE A 94 7.12 1.51 4.14
CA ILE A 94 6.10 0.52 4.48
C ILE A 94 6.20 0.09 5.95
N GLU A 95 7.42 -0.14 6.46
CA GLU A 95 7.62 -0.60 7.83
C GLU A 95 7.19 0.43 8.89
N LYS A 96 7.26 1.73 8.57
CA LYS A 96 6.78 2.81 9.45
C LYS A 96 5.27 2.81 9.61
N GLU A 97 4.51 2.37 8.60
CA GLU A 97 3.04 2.30 8.69
C GLU A 97 2.56 1.02 9.40
N GLU A 98 3.25 -0.12 9.22
CA GLU A 98 2.92 -1.36 9.94
C GLU A 98 3.12 -1.26 11.46
N PHE A 99 4.04 -0.41 11.94
CA PHE A 99 4.23 -0.15 13.37
C PHE A 99 3.20 0.81 13.98
N SER A 100 2.60 1.69 13.16
CA SER A 100 1.59 2.64 13.64
C SER A 100 0.21 1.99 13.83
N THR A 101 -0.09 0.90 13.13
CA THR A 101 -1.40 0.22 13.20
C THR A 101 -1.45 -0.94 14.21
N LYS A 102 -0.30 -1.43 14.69
CA LYS A 102 -0.23 -2.50 15.72
C LYS A 102 -0.26 -1.99 17.17
N SER A 103 -0.37 -0.68 17.39
CA SER A 103 -0.46 -0.07 18.72
C SER A 103 -1.90 0.12 19.18
N ALA A 104 -2.68 -0.96 19.25
CA ALA A 104 -3.88 -1.00 20.09
C ALA A 104 -4.25 -2.45 20.48
N PRO A 105 -3.68 -3.01 21.56
CA PRO A 105 -4.40 -3.97 22.35
C PRO A 105 -5.19 -3.19 23.41
N ILE A 106 -6.50 -3.03 23.21
CA ILE A 106 -7.41 -2.91 24.35
C ILE A 106 -8.30 -4.14 24.29
N THR A 107 -7.74 -5.25 24.77
CA THR A 107 -8.51 -6.43 25.15
C THR A 107 -9.46 -6.05 26.27
N THR A 108 -10.74 -6.20 25.98
CA THR A 108 -11.83 -6.29 26.95
C THR A 108 -11.60 -7.48 27.89
N GLU A 109 -12.17 -7.36 29.09
CA GLU A 109 -12.40 -8.39 30.13
C GLU A 109 -11.32 -8.54 31.21
N GLU A 110 -11.66 -8.12 32.44
CA GLU A 110 -11.93 -9.08 33.51
C GLU A 110 -12.54 -8.41 34.76
N GLY A 111 -13.50 -9.13 35.35
CA GLY A 111 -14.37 -8.69 36.42
C GLY A 111 -13.67 -8.37 37.74
N ILE A 112 -14.12 -7.30 38.37
CA ILE A 112 -13.91 -7.09 39.79
C ILE A 112 -14.87 -8.03 40.53
N ARG A 113 -14.27 -9.04 41.15
CA ARG A 113 -14.84 -9.94 42.15
C ARG A 113 -15.72 -9.17 43.14
N GLN A 114 -16.99 -9.53 43.24
CA GLN A 114 -17.73 -9.40 44.49
C GLN A 114 -18.02 -10.80 45.02
N SER A 115 -17.43 -11.11 46.17
CA SER A 115 -17.68 -12.29 46.98
C SER A 115 -17.77 -11.84 48.45
N PRO A 116 -18.43 -12.64 49.30
CA PRO A 116 -19.55 -12.20 50.14
C PRO A 116 -19.08 -11.61 51.47
N ASN A 117 -19.84 -10.67 52.02
CA ASN A 117 -19.79 -10.40 53.45
C ASN A 117 -21.17 -10.62 54.04
N GLN A 118 -21.32 -11.79 54.66
CA GLN A 118 -22.30 -12.02 55.70
C GLN A 118 -21.92 -11.20 56.94
N GLU A 119 -22.95 -10.57 57.51
CA GLU A 119 -23.17 -10.13 58.89
C GLU A 119 -21.99 -10.11 59.88
N LEU A 120 -21.78 -8.94 60.50
CA LEU A 120 -21.76 -8.78 61.97
C LEU A 120 -21.51 -7.30 62.30
N LEU A 121 -22.43 -6.67 63.07
CA LEU A 121 -22.12 -5.95 64.32
C LEU A 121 -23.37 -5.23 64.87
N ILE A 122 -23.84 -5.80 66.00
CA ILE A 122 -24.44 -5.19 67.21
C ILE A 122 -25.80 -4.49 67.08
#